data_AF-D4H8W4-F1
#
_entry.id   AF-D4H8W4-F1
#
_cell.length_a   1.000
_cell.length_b   1.000
_cell.length_c   1.000
_cell.angle_alpha   90.00
_cell.angle_beta   90.00
_cell.angle_gamma   90.00
#
_symmetry.space_group_name_H-M   'P 1'
#
loop_
_entity.id
_entity.type
_entity.pdbx_description
1 polymer ?
#
loop_
_entity_poly.entity_id
_entity_poly.type
_entity_poly.pdbx_seq_one_letter_code
_entity_poly.pdbx_strand_id
1 'polypeptide(L)'
;MSEIKELFYLGIGTAMLAKEKIEEEAKELMEKGKMSKAERDEFIEKAKSKAKEEEKEFQDKLKNIVKEVMSDMGLATKDDIAELKELLKNK
;
A
#
# COMPACT_ATOMS: atom_id res chain seq x y z
N MET A 1 5.93 -6.40 -16.92
CA MET A 1 4.45 -6.26 -16.77
C MET A 1 3.87 -7.35 -15.87
N SER A 2 4.44 -8.57 -15.87
CA SER A 2 4.14 -9.62 -14.90
C SER A 2 4.58 -9.26 -13.49
N GLU A 3 5.75 -8.63 -13.33
CA GLU A 3 6.34 -8.38 -12.00
C GLU A 3 5.51 -7.40 -11.16
N ILE A 4 4.99 -6.32 -11.77
CA ILE A 4 4.13 -5.34 -11.07
C ILE A 4 2.82 -5.97 -10.61
N LYS A 5 2.25 -6.88 -11.41
CA LYS A 5 1.03 -7.61 -11.03
C LYS A 5 1.29 -8.56 -9.87
N GLU A 6 2.41 -9.29 -9.91
CA GLU A 6 2.81 -10.19 -8.83
C GLU A 6 3.05 -9.42 -7.52
N LEU A 7 3.74 -8.26 -7.58
CA LEU A 7 3.95 -7.40 -6.42
C LEU A 7 2.62 -6.89 -5.84
N PHE A 8 1.68 -6.49 -6.70
CA PHE A 8 0.36 -6.05 -6.28
C PHE A 8 -0.43 -7.17 -5.57
N TYR A 9 -0.44 -8.38 -6.14
CA TYR A 9 -1.08 -9.54 -5.52
C TYR A 9 -0.43 -9.91 -4.18
N LEU A 10 0.90 -9.88 -4.11
CA LEU A 10 1.64 -10.11 -2.86
C LEU A 10 1.24 -9.08 -1.80
N GLY A 11 1.14 -7.80 -2.17
CA GLY A 11 0.70 -6.73 -1.28
C GLY A 11 -0.69 -6.97 -0.71
N ILE A 12 -1.66 -7.35 -1.55
CA ILE A 12 -3.03 -7.68 -1.11
C ILE A 12 -3.02 -8.89 -0.19
N GLY A 13 -2.34 -9.98 -0.59
CA GLY A 13 -2.28 -11.21 0.21
C GLY A 13 -1.69 -10.95 1.60
N THR A 14 -0.59 -10.20 1.65
CA THR A 14 0.07 -9.84 2.92
C THR A 14 -0.83 -8.95 3.80
N ALA A 15 -1.57 -8.00 3.21
CA ALA A 15 -2.51 -7.16 3.95
C ALA A 15 -3.69 -7.96 4.52
N MET A 16 -4.21 -8.95 3.79
CA MET A 16 -5.25 -9.85 4.29
C MET A 16 -4.76 -10.68 5.48
N LEU A 17 -3.56 -11.27 5.38
CA LEU A 17 -2.94 -12.00 6.49
C LEU A 17 -2.71 -11.11 7.72
N ALA A 18 -2.27 -9.87 7.52
CA ALA A 18 -2.08 -8.92 8.62
C ALA A 18 -3.41 -8.62 9.33
N LYS A 19 -4.50 -8.44 8.58
CA LYS A 19 -5.84 -8.26 9.14
C LYS A 19 -6.26 -9.48 9.97
N GLU A 20 -6.10 -10.68 9.43
CA GLU A 20 -6.42 -11.92 10.15
C GLU A 20 -5.64 -12.03 11.47
N LYS A 21 -4.34 -11.69 11.45
CA LYS A 21 -3.49 -11.74 12.65
C LYS A 21 -3.94 -10.76 13.73
N ILE A 22 -4.32 -9.53 13.36
CA ILE A 22 -4.84 -8.52 14.30
C ILE A 22 -6.15 -9.01 14.93
N GLU A 23 -7.05 -9.58 14.14
CA GLU A 23 -8.33 -10.11 14.63
C GLU A 23 -8.13 -11.33 15.54
N GLU A 24 -7.17 -12.19 15.22
CA GLU A 24 -6.78 -13.36 16.03
C GLU A 24 -6.22 -12.94 17.40
N GLU A 25 -5.26 -12.02 17.43
CA GLU A 25 -4.68 -11.54 18.70
C GLU A 25 -5.73 -10.87 19.59
N ALA A 26 -6.60 -10.04 18.99
CA ALA A 26 -7.69 -9.42 19.73
C ALA A 26 -8.65 -10.46 20.33
N LYS A 27 -8.90 -11.55 19.59
CA LYS A 27 -9.71 -12.68 20.09
C LYS A 27 -9.01 -13.44 21.22
N GLU A 28 -7.71 -13.71 21.08
CA GLU A 28 -6.92 -14.41 22.10
C GLU A 28 -6.85 -13.60 23.42
N LEU A 29 -6.75 -12.28 23.34
CA LEU A 29 -6.81 -11.40 24.51
C LEU A 29 -8.18 -11.44 25.20
N MET A 30 -9.27 -11.53 24.44
CA MET A 30 -10.61 -11.73 25.00
C MET A 30 -10.74 -13.09 25.69
N GLU A 31 -10.28 -14.17 25.06
CA GLU A 31 -10.33 -15.54 25.63
C GLU A 31 -9.52 -15.65 26.93
N LYS A 32 -8.40 -14.93 27.03
CA LYS A 32 -7.58 -14.83 28.25
C LYS A 32 -8.17 -13.93 29.33
N GLY A 33 -9.35 -13.33 29.10
CA GLY A 33 -10.00 -12.39 30.01
C GLY A 33 -9.24 -11.08 30.18
N LYS A 34 -8.30 -10.76 29.28
CA LYS A 34 -7.46 -9.55 29.30
C LYS A 34 -8.06 -8.39 28.52
N MET A 35 -9.16 -8.64 27.81
CA MET A 35 -9.82 -7.67 26.95
C MET A 35 -11.32 -7.97 26.91
N SER A 36 -12.15 -6.95 27.09
CA SER A 36 -13.59 -7.04 26.89
C SER A 36 -13.94 -6.90 25.41
N LYS A 37 -15.19 -7.22 25.05
CA LYS A 37 -15.68 -7.07 23.68
C LYS A 37 -15.62 -5.61 23.19
N ALA A 38 -15.89 -4.65 24.07
CA ALA A 38 -15.82 -3.22 23.74
C ALA A 38 -14.38 -2.77 23.46
N GLU A 39 -13.42 -3.21 24.30
CA GLU A 39 -12.00 -2.91 24.12
C GLU A 39 -11.41 -3.57 22.86
N ARG A 40 -11.94 -4.73 22.45
CA ARG A 40 -11.56 -5.39 21.19
C ARG A 40 -11.98 -4.56 19.97
N ASP A 41 -13.22 -4.07 19.96
CA ASP A 41 -13.71 -3.24 18.86
C ASP A 41 -12.92 -1.93 18.79
N GLU A 42 -12.62 -1.32 19.95
CA GLU A 42 -11.76 -0.13 20.03
C GLU A 42 -10.32 -0.41 19.55
N PHE A 43 -9.74 -1.56 19.90
CA PHE A 43 -8.41 -1.96 19.44
C PHE A 43 -8.33 -2.08 17.92
N ILE A 44 -9.32 -2.74 17.30
CA ILE A 44 -9.40 -2.88 15.84
C ILE A 44 -9.60 -1.52 15.18
N GLU A 45 -10.48 -0.67 15.72
CA GLU A 45 -10.71 0.67 15.16
C GLU A 45 -9.47 1.57 15.29
N LYS A 46 -8.73 1.47 16.39
CA LYS A 46 -7.45 2.19 16.56
C LYS A 46 -6.41 1.73 15.54
N ALA A 47 -6.30 0.42 15.29
CA ALA A 47 -5.41 -0.12 14.26
C ALA A 47 -5.78 0.42 12.86
N LYS A 48 -7.08 0.44 12.51
CA LYS A 48 -7.56 1.02 11.24
C LYS A 48 -7.28 2.52 11.15
N SER A 49 -7.52 3.27 12.22
CA SER A 49 -7.30 4.73 12.23
C SER A 49 -5.82 5.05 12.02
N LYS A 50 -4.93 4.32 12.69
CA LYS A 50 -3.49 4.47 12.50
C LYS A 50 -3.07 4.14 11.06
N ALA A 51 -3.62 3.07 10.49
CA ALA A 51 -3.36 2.72 9.09
C ALA A 51 -3.80 3.83 8.11
N LYS A 52 -4.93 4.49 8.37
CA LYS A 52 -5.40 5.64 7.58
C LYS A 52 -4.50 6.87 7.71
N GLU A 53 -3.97 7.12 8.91
CA GLU A 53 -3.05 8.23 9.16
C GLU A 53 -1.75 8.06 8.34
N GLU A 54 -1.23 6.83 8.29
CA GLU A 54 -0.01 6.49 7.54
C GLU A 54 -0.25 6.32 6.02
N GLU A 55 -1.51 6.26 5.58
CA GLU A 55 -1.88 5.99 4.18
C GLU A 55 -1.27 7.01 3.21
N LYS A 56 -1.30 8.30 3.55
CA LYS A 56 -0.83 9.36 2.65
C LYS A 56 0.67 9.23 2.38
N GLU A 57 1.47 9.04 3.43
CA GLU A 57 2.92 8.85 3.29
C GLU A 57 3.24 7.57 2.53
N PHE A 58 2.47 6.50 2.78
CA PHE A 58 2.59 5.25 2.04
C PHE A 58 2.30 5.42 0.55
N GLN A 59 1.23 6.13 0.19
CA GLN A 59 0.87 6.39 -1.21
C GLN A 59 1.98 7.15 -1.95
N ASP A 60 2.60 8.14 -1.32
CA ASP A 60 3.67 8.92 -1.94
C ASP A 60 4.96 8.08 -2.09
N LYS A 61 5.31 7.27 -1.09
CA LYS A 61 6.42 6.30 -1.20
C LYS A 61 6.16 5.28 -2.32
N LEU A 62 4.94 4.73 -2.39
CA LEU A 62 4.57 3.76 -3.41
C LEU A 62 4.65 4.35 -4.82
N LYS A 63 4.19 5.59 -5.03
CA LYS A 63 4.35 6.28 -6.32
C LYS A 63 5.80 6.40 -6.75
N ASN A 64 6.70 6.71 -5.82
CA ASN A 64 8.13 6.83 -6.10
C ASN A 64 8.74 5.48 -6.50
N ILE A 65 8.42 4.42 -5.74
CA ILE A 65 8.87 3.05 -6.07
C ILE A 65 8.39 2.64 -7.46
N VAL A 66 7.12 2.90 -7.80
CA VAL A 66 6.59 2.58 -9.12
C VAL A 66 7.30 3.37 -10.22
N LYS A 67 7.57 4.66 -10.01
CA LYS A 67 8.33 5.49 -10.97
C LYS A 67 9.74 4.94 -11.19
N GLU A 68 10.42 4.56 -10.12
CA GLU A 68 11.78 3.99 -10.17
C GLU A 68 11.79 2.68 -10.97
N VAL A 69 10.89 1.75 -10.65
CA VAL A 69 10.74 0.49 -11.39
C VAL A 69 10.45 0.75 -12.88
N MET A 70 9.58 1.71 -13.20
CA MET A 70 9.30 2.07 -14.60
C MET A 70 10.54 2.63 -15.31
N SER A 71 11.35 3.44 -14.62
CA SER A 71 12.60 3.99 -15.15
C SER A 71 13.64 2.90 -15.40
N ASP A 72 13.80 1.95 -14.48
CA ASP A 72 14.74 0.83 -14.61
C ASP A 72 14.37 -0.09 -15.78
N MET A 73 13.09 -0.18 -16.10
CA MET A 73 12.57 -0.89 -17.27
C MET A 73 12.74 -0.11 -18.59
N GLY A 74 13.27 1.12 -18.56
CA GLY A 74 13.43 1.98 -19.73
C GLY A 74 12.12 2.53 -20.29
N LEU A 75 11.07 2.63 -19.48
CA LEU A 75 9.77 3.15 -19.92
C LEU A 75 9.75 4.67 -19.88
N ALA A 76 9.49 5.29 -21.04
CA ALA A 76 9.30 6.74 -21.13
C ALA A 76 7.98 7.18 -20.46
N THR A 77 8.05 8.27 -19.71
CA THR A 77 6.91 8.92 -19.07
C THR A 77 6.13 9.78 -20.05
N LYS A 78 4.95 10.26 -19.63
CA LYS A 78 4.17 11.21 -20.42
C LYS A 78 4.91 12.53 -20.65
N ASP A 79 5.71 12.94 -19.67
CA ASP A 79 6.48 14.18 -19.73
C ASP A 79 7.61 14.04 -20.77
N ASP A 80 8.31 12.90 -20.76
CA ASP A 80 9.33 12.58 -21.78
C ASP A 80 8.74 12.61 -23.21
N ILE A 81 7.52 12.10 -23.38
CA ILE A 81 6.80 12.12 -24.66
C ILE A 81 6.39 13.54 -25.05
N ALA A 82 5.97 14.36 -24.08
CA ALA A 82 5.58 15.74 -24.33
C ALA A 82 6.77 16.59 -24.78
N GLU A 83 7.92 16.44 -24.11
CA GLU A 83 9.18 17.08 -24.47
C GLU A 83 9.63 16.68 -25.88
N LEU A 84 9.60 15.38 -26.19
CA LEU A 84 9.88 14.88 -27.55
C LEU A 84 8.96 15.51 -28.61
N LYS A 85 7.67 15.70 -28.32
CA LYS A 85 6.72 16.32 -29.25
C LYS A 85 7.00 17.80 -29.48
N GLU A 86 7.41 18.55 -28.46
CA GLU A 86 7.82 19.95 -28.62
C GLU A 86 9.07 20.07 -29.48
N LEU A 87 10.09 19.25 -29.22
CA LEU A 87 11.33 19.22 -30.00
C LEU A 87 11.07 18.91 -31.49
N LEU A 88 10.10 18.02 -31.78
CA LEU A 88 9.71 17.69 -33.15
C LEU A 88 8.90 18.80 -33.85
N LYS A 89 8.15 19.63 -33.10
CA LYS A 89 7.38 20.75 -33.66
C LYS A 89 8.25 21.97 -33.99
N ASN A 90 9.36 22.13 -33.27
CA ASN A 90 10.29 23.24 -33.44
C ASN A 90 11.39 22.95 -34.49
N LYS A 91 11.19 21.91 -35.31
CA LYS A 91 12.09 21.44 -36.36
C LYS A 91 11.41 21.55 -37.72
#